data_AF-A0A833P9H2-F1
#
_entry.id   AF-A0A833P9H2-F1
#
_cell.length_a   1.000
_cell.length_b   1.000
_cell.length_c   1.000
_cell.angle_alpha   90.00
_cell.angle_beta   90.00
_cell.angle_gamma   90.00
#
_symmetry.space_group_name_H-M   'P 1'
#
loop_
_entity.id
_entity.type
_entity.pdbx_description
1 polymer ?
#
loop_
_entity_poly.entity_id
_entity_poly.type
_entity_poly.pdbx_seq_one_letter_code
_entity_poly.pdbx_strand_id
1 'polypeptide(L)' 'MLEHQIVLTEQELKIVKEVQKQLGLATVEETMEHLARERIQEKLLNLAGAEIKRRQHFF' A
#
# COMPACT_ATOMS: atom_id res chain seq x y z
N MET A 1 -21.15 -5.75 -4.07
CA MET A 1 -19.87 -5.65 -3.34
C MET A 1 -18.90 -6.52 -4.11
N LEU A 2 -17.80 -5.96 -4.62
CA LEU A 2 -16.77 -6.75 -5.33
C LEU A 2 -15.88 -7.40 -4.28
N GLU A 3 -16.19 -8.64 -3.90
CA GLU A 3 -15.34 -9.44 -3.01
C GLU A 3 -14.09 -9.86 -3.79
N HIS A 4 -13.02 -9.05 -3.72
CA HIS A 4 -11.72 -9.46 -4.22
C HIS A 4 -11.10 -10.43 -3.22
N GLN A 5 -11.10 -11.72 -3.58
CA GLN A 5 -10.47 -12.74 -2.78
C GLN A 5 -8.96 -12.68 -3.01
N ILE A 6 -8.24 -12.07 -2.05
CA ILE A 6 -6.79 -11.97 -2.10
C ILE A 6 -6.22 -13.32 -1.64
N VAL A 7 -5.75 -14.12 -2.60
CA VAL A 7 -5.04 -15.36 -2.30
C VAL A 7 -3.58 -15.03 -2.05
N LEU A 8 -3.18 -14.98 -0.77
CA LEU A 8 -1.80 -14.79 -0.37
C LEU A 8 -1.07 -16.14 -0.40
N THR A 9 0.15 -16.16 -0.93
CA THR A 9 1.03 -17.32 -0.78
C THR A 9 1.50 -17.48 0.67
N GLU A 10 2.00 -18.66 1.06
CA GLU A 10 2.48 -18.90 2.44
C GLU A 10 3.58 -17.91 2.87
N GLN A 11 4.43 -17.50 1.94
CA GLN A 11 5.48 -16.50 2.18
C GLN A 11 4.89 -15.11 2.41
N GLU A 12 3.94 -14.69 1.57
CA GLU A 12 3.26 -13.41 1.74
C GLU A 12 2.46 -13.36 3.04
N LEU A 13 1.78 -14.46 3.39
CA LEU A 13 1.06 -14.54 4.66
C LEU A 13 1.99 -14.38 5.87
N LYS A 14 3.21 -14.92 5.79
CA LYS A 14 4.23 -14.76 6.84
C LYS A 14 4.67 -13.31 6.97
N ILE A 15 4.91 -12.64 5.83
CA ILE A 15 5.25 -11.22 5.80
C ILE A 15 4.12 -10.38 6.39
N VAL A 16 2.88 -10.64 5.98
CA VAL A 16 1.72 -9.89 6.49
C VAL A 16 1.52 -10.09 7.99
N LYS A 17 1.76 -11.30 8.53
CA LYS A 17 1.73 -11.55 9.98
C LYS A 17 2.84 -10.83 10.75
N GLU A 18 4.04 -10.71 10.16
CA GLU A 18 5.14 -9.93 10.76
C GLU A 18 4.78 -8.45 10.81
N VAL A 19 4.26 -7.91 9.70
CA VAL A 19 3.79 -6.52 9.62
C VAL A 19 2.62 -6.28 10.58
N GLN A 20 1.66 -7.21 10.67
CA GLN A 20 0.54 -7.15 11.61
C GLN A 20 1.03 -7.00 13.05
N LYS A 21 2.03 -7.80 13.45
CA LYS A 21 2.64 -7.72 14.78
C LYS A 21 3.38 -6.40 15.01
N GLN A 22 4.09 -5.90 13.99
CA GLN A 22 4.82 -4.64 14.08
C GLN A 22 3.89 -3.43 14.21
N LEU A 23 2.77 -3.45 13.48
CA LEU A 23 1.77 -2.37 13.49
C LEU A 23 0.75 -2.52 14.63
N GLY A 24 0.71 -3.67 15.30
CA GLY A 24 -0.24 -3.95 16.39
C GLY A 24 -1.69 -4.07 15.93
N LEU A 25 -1.92 -4.46 14.67
CA LEU A 25 -3.26 -4.50 14.06
C LEU A 25 -4.00 -5.79 14.42
N ALA A 26 -5.32 -5.68 14.63
CA ALA A 26 -6.14 -6.79 15.12
C ALA A 26 -6.33 -7.87 14.05
N THR A 27 -6.43 -7.49 12.77
CA THR A 27 -6.70 -8.42 11.67
C THR A 27 -5.70 -8.30 10.51
N VAL A 28 -5.60 -9.38 9.74
CA VAL A 28 -4.84 -9.42 8.48
C VAL A 28 -5.47 -8.48 7.45
N GLU A 29 -6.81 -8.37 7.43
CA GLU A 29 -7.54 -7.46 6.54
C GLU A 29 -7.18 -5.99 6.80
N GLU A 30 -7.20 -5.55 8.07
CA GLU A 30 -6.77 -4.19 8.43
C GLU A 30 -5.30 -3.94 8.05
N THR A 31 -4.45 -4.95 8.20
CA THR A 31 -3.04 -4.86 7.80
C THR A 31 -2.92 -4.69 6.28
N MET A 32 -3.70 -5.45 5.50
CA MET A 32 -3.73 -5.33 4.04
C MET A 32 -4.29 -3.99 3.58
N GLU A 33 -5.33 -3.47 4.23
CA GLU A 33 -5.90 -2.17 3.93
C GLU A 33 -4.90 -1.04 4.23
N HIS A 34 -4.22 -1.12 5.37
CA HIS A 34 -3.16 -0.18 5.74
C HIS A 34 -2.05 -0.16 4.68
N LEU A 35 -1.53 -1.33 4.31
CA LEU A 35 -0.49 -1.46 3.30
C LEU A 35 -0.94 -0.94 1.93
N ALA A 36 -2.17 -1.25 1.52
CA ALA A 36 -2.73 -0.75 0.28
C ALA A 36 -2.84 0.78 0.27
N ARG A 37 -3.29 1.37 1.38
CA ARG A 37 -3.42 2.82 1.53
C ARG A 37 -2.08 3.52 1.46
N GLU A 38 -1.06 3.02 2.16
CA GLU A 38 0.30 3.57 2.08
C GLU A 38 0.86 3.50 0.66
N ARG A 39 0.67 2.37 -0.03
CA ARG A 39 1.12 2.21 -1.42
C ARG A 39 0.42 3.16 -2.38
N ILE A 40 -0.87 3.42 -2.17
CA ILE A 40 -1.63 4.40 -2.94
C ILE A 40 -1.10 5.82 -2.68
N GLN A 41 -0.89 6.18 -1.41
CA GLN A 41 -0.35 7.50 -1.04
C GLN A 41 1.05 7.71 -1.64
N GLU A 42 1.92 6.72 -1.56
CA GLU A 42 3.26 6.76 -2.18
C GLU A 42 3.17 6.97 -3.70
N LYS A 43 2.28 6.24 -4.39
CA LYS A 43 2.05 6.42 -5.83
C LYS A 43 1.52 7.81 -6.15
N LEU A 44 0.57 8.34 -5.37
CA LEU A 44 0.01 9.67 -5.55
C LEU A 44 1.08 10.75 -5.35
N LEU A 45 1.91 10.64 -4.32
CA LEU A 45 3.02 11.55 -4.07
C LEU A 45 4.04 11.52 -5.21
N ASN A 46 4.38 10.33 -5.72
CA ASN A 46 5.27 10.19 -6.87
C ASN A 46 4.69 10.81 -8.13
N LEU A 47 3.38 10.63 -8.39
CA LEU A 47 2.69 11.25 -9.53
C LEU A 47 2.67 12.77 -9.40
N ALA A 48 2.32 13.30 -8.22
CA ALA A 48 2.32 14.73 -7.94
C ALA A 48 3.73 15.33 -8.09
N GLY A 49 4.76 14.66 -7.55
CA GLY A 49 6.17 15.07 -7.70
C GLY A 49 6.64 15.04 -9.15
N ALA A 50 6.25 14.03 -9.93
CA ALA A 50 6.55 13.95 -11.35
C ALA A 50 5.85 15.07 -12.15
N GLU A 51 4.64 15.45 -11.76
CA GLU A 51 3.90 16.55 -12.39
C GLU A 51 4.51 17.93 -12.07
N ILE A 52 4.95 18.14 -10.83
CA ILE A 52 5.68 19.36 -10.43
C ILE A 52 6.99 19.49 -11.21
N LYS A 53 7.78 18.40 -11.32
CA LYS A 53 9.02 18.39 -12.12
C LYS A 53 8.76 18.65 -13.60
N ARG A 54 7.68 18.11 -14.18
CA ARG A 54 7.31 18.40 -15.57
C ARG A 54 6.98 19.88 -15.75
N ARG A 55 6.21 20.50 -14.86
CA ARG A 55 5.89 21.94 -14.95
C ARG A 55 7.12 22.84 -14.81
N GLN A 56 8.11 22.49 -13.98
CA GLN A 56 9.35 23.27 -13.86
C GLN A 56 10.23 23.24 -15.12
N HIS A 57 10.13 22.21 -15.96
CA HIS A 57 10.89 22.14 -17.22
C HIS A 57 10.27 22.95 -18.36
N PHE A 58 9.05 23.48 -18.17
CA PHE A 58 8.35 24.33 -19.14
C PHE A 58 8.47 25.84 -18.82
N PHE A 59 9.31 26.22 -17.86
CA PHE A 59 9.68 27.61 -17.56
C PHE A 59 11.15 27.86 -17.85
#